data_AF-A0A087RTJ8-F1
#
_entry.id   AF-A0A087RTJ8-F1
#
_cell.length_a   1.000
_cell.length_b   1.000
_cell.length_c   1.000
_cell.angle_alpha   90.00
_cell.angle_beta   90.00
_cell.angle_gamma   90.00
#
_symmetry.space_group_name_H-M   'P 1'
#
loop_
_entity.id
_entity.type
_entity.pdbx_description
1 polymer ?
#
loop_
_entity_poly.entity_id
_entity_poly.type
_entity_poly.pdbx_seq_one_letter_code
_entity_poly.pdbx_strand_id
1 'polypeptide(L)'
;MISRFFIIPVIIAIGLSVTVLFMNFEEIAETKLAGVDADKDKISDRVDNCPKIKNEDQDDFDQDAVGNPCDPDDDNDGIVDVLDVFDDNPEEWSDFDFDGIGSKEDPDDDNDGVIDSMDEAPVPVSEELVATYLENIQECAKMNDGTSRLLCYSKFFGKVAEDQENNSNALELSIALSKIGLIDDCHFVSHEVGHVAFKENPSVIENLIGMDGTMCRGGYFHGVLAAYFHDVQEDGDPFPSDYNTVCNDLIGTSNYQDCVHGLGHGMVHYFEEDLESSLQMCQDMSFYQDVLCTGGVMMQYTDNVLTRQGISKNVISNLCLQSELDIVDFVECNVSTGITLAFFTDHDFEEGSKLCELIENKQGQNYCLEGLRFEIQDSEKFKAEPLTLDKREKYQPQFVEGGSKVIDIQSPAIISNFQFEPKARLISFVIDRPQYVAMYIPNEFLSSKMIVAVNGQIPDELEVKGNVLGERVSMIRFVPDDSGLVMISPLS
;
A
#
# COMPACT_ATOMS: atom_id res chain seq x y z
N MET A 1 -63.65 6.39 1.35
CA MET A 1 -65.06 5.95 1.51
C MET A 1 -65.79 7.03 2.30
N ILE A 2 -66.82 7.63 1.70
CA ILE A 2 -67.75 8.66 2.25
C ILE A 2 -67.13 10.04 2.54
N SER A 3 -67.22 10.95 1.55
CA SER A 3 -67.15 12.40 1.81
C SER A 3 -68.51 12.87 2.35
N ARG A 4 -68.53 13.49 3.54
CA ARG A 4 -69.71 14.19 4.07
C ARG A 4 -69.52 15.69 3.84
N PHE A 5 -70.26 16.24 2.89
CA PHE A 5 -70.40 17.67 2.69
C PHE A 5 -71.27 18.27 3.81
N PHE A 6 -70.70 19.18 4.62
CA PHE A 6 -71.49 20.02 5.51
C PHE A 6 -71.85 21.33 4.77
N ILE A 7 -73.13 21.50 4.48
CA ILE A 7 -73.68 22.74 3.91
C ILE A 7 -74.25 23.55 5.08
N ILE A 8 -73.67 24.71 5.39
CA ILE A 8 -74.23 25.65 6.36
C ILE A 8 -74.84 26.83 5.60
N PRO A 9 -76.18 27.00 5.59
CA PRO A 9 -76.81 28.14 4.94
C PRO A 9 -76.71 29.38 5.83
N VAL A 10 -76.15 30.46 5.30
CA VAL A 10 -76.22 31.80 5.92
C VAL A 10 -77.42 32.54 5.32
N ILE A 11 -78.42 32.83 6.14
CA ILE A 11 -79.61 33.59 5.74
C ILE A 11 -79.41 35.06 6.12
N ILE A 12 -79.29 35.94 5.11
CA ILE A 12 -79.36 37.39 5.33
C ILE A 12 -80.67 37.90 4.73
N ALA A 13 -81.57 38.34 5.60
CA ALA A 13 -82.87 38.86 5.21
C ALA A 13 -82.81 40.37 4.98
N ILE A 14 -82.78 40.79 3.71
CA ILE A 14 -83.13 42.16 3.31
C ILE A 14 -84.01 42.07 2.06
N GLY A 15 -85.28 42.42 2.19
CA GLY A 15 -86.19 42.78 1.10
C GLY A 15 -86.49 41.70 0.04
N LEU A 16 -87.55 40.90 0.28
CA LEU A 16 -88.45 40.24 -0.69
C LEU A 16 -87.89 39.52 -1.95
N SER A 17 -86.60 39.19 -2.03
CA SER A 17 -86.08 38.21 -3.00
C SER A 17 -84.92 37.42 -2.40
N VAL A 18 -85.16 36.12 -2.13
CA VAL A 18 -84.11 35.20 -1.64
C VAL A 18 -83.24 34.80 -2.83
N THR A 19 -81.99 35.29 -2.85
CA THR A 19 -80.97 34.81 -3.80
C THR A 19 -79.96 33.99 -3.01
N VAL A 20 -79.84 32.70 -3.32
CA VAL A 20 -78.83 31.82 -2.71
C VAL A 20 -77.52 32.04 -3.46
N LEU A 21 -76.58 32.75 -2.85
CA LEU A 21 -75.20 32.85 -3.35
C LEU A 21 -74.42 31.63 -2.87
N PHE A 22 -74.03 30.76 -3.81
CA PHE A 22 -73.05 29.72 -3.57
C PHE A 22 -71.66 30.35 -3.61
N MET A 23 -71.02 30.51 -2.46
CA MET A 23 -69.58 30.78 -2.43
C MET A 23 -68.86 29.44 -2.58
N ASN A 24 -68.18 29.24 -3.70
CA ASN A 24 -67.19 28.17 -3.82
C ASN A 24 -66.02 28.57 -2.93
N PHE A 25 -65.79 27.82 -1.85
CA PHE A 25 -64.50 27.87 -1.17
C PHE A 25 -63.50 27.21 -2.11
N GLU A 26 -62.58 28.01 -2.65
CA GLU A 26 -61.36 27.48 -3.22
C GLU A 26 -60.66 26.62 -2.17
N GLU A 27 -60.18 25.49 -2.65
CA GLU A 27 -59.28 24.55 -2.03
C GLU A 27 -58.21 25.32 -1.24
N ILE A 28 -58.30 25.25 0.09
CA ILE A 28 -57.12 25.49 0.92
C ILE A 28 -56.25 24.28 0.60
N ALA A 29 -55.42 24.41 -0.44
CA ALA A 29 -54.23 23.61 -0.54
C ALA A 29 -53.57 23.76 0.82
N GLU A 30 -53.52 22.66 1.59
CA GLU A 30 -52.49 22.52 2.60
C GLU A 30 -51.22 22.92 1.88
N THR A 31 -50.75 24.13 2.17
CA THR A 31 -49.40 24.51 1.85
C THR A 31 -48.62 23.61 2.79
N LYS A 32 -48.40 22.36 2.34
CA LYS A 32 -47.38 21.49 2.83
C LYS A 32 -46.17 22.39 2.72
N LEU A 33 -45.78 22.94 3.86
CA LEU A 33 -44.46 23.46 4.04
C LEU A 33 -43.61 22.20 3.89
N ALA A 34 -43.38 21.80 2.64
CA ALA A 34 -42.26 20.95 2.30
C ALA A 34 -41.11 21.82 2.74
N GLY A 35 -40.71 21.63 4.00
CA GLY A 35 -39.49 22.20 4.49
C GLY A 35 -38.40 21.80 3.52
N VAL A 36 -37.39 22.64 3.42
CA VAL A 36 -36.20 22.27 2.67
C VAL A 36 -35.70 20.95 3.29
N ASP A 37 -35.30 20.06 2.40
CA ASP A 37 -34.75 18.73 2.65
C ASP A 37 -33.58 18.67 1.65
N ALA A 38 -32.40 19.08 2.12
CA ALA A 38 -31.26 19.36 1.28
C ALA A 38 -30.58 18.09 0.77
N ASP A 39 -30.54 17.03 1.59
CA ASP A 39 -29.88 15.76 1.32
C ASP A 39 -30.82 14.63 0.87
N LYS A 40 -32.14 14.85 0.95
CA LYS A 40 -33.22 13.99 0.42
C LYS A 40 -33.33 12.67 1.18
N ASP A 41 -33.18 12.73 2.49
CA ASP A 41 -33.39 11.60 3.40
C ASP A 41 -34.86 11.45 3.86
N LYS A 42 -35.74 12.40 3.47
CA LYS A 42 -37.18 12.50 3.81
C LYS A 42 -37.45 13.14 5.17
N ILE A 43 -36.43 13.55 5.90
CA ILE A 43 -36.50 14.45 7.04
C ILE A 43 -36.37 15.88 6.49
N SER A 44 -36.85 16.88 7.23
CA SER A 44 -36.71 18.27 6.78
C SER A 44 -35.60 18.91 7.58
N ASP A 45 -34.78 19.75 6.94
CA ASP A 45 -33.64 20.50 7.52
C ASP A 45 -33.90 21.15 8.90
N ARG A 46 -35.16 21.40 9.27
CA ARG A 46 -35.56 22.00 10.55
C ARG A 46 -35.59 21.03 11.72
N VAL A 47 -35.69 19.73 11.44
CA VAL A 47 -35.82 18.65 12.42
C VAL A 47 -34.83 17.52 12.12
N ASP A 48 -33.91 17.78 11.21
CA ASP A 48 -32.87 16.89 10.75
C ASP A 48 -31.61 17.15 11.58
N ASN A 49 -31.09 16.12 12.26
CA ASN A 49 -29.85 16.22 13.04
C ASN A 49 -28.60 16.21 12.14
N CYS A 50 -28.72 15.86 10.85
CA CYS A 50 -27.68 16.02 9.83
C CYS A 50 -28.21 16.65 8.52
N PRO A 51 -28.54 17.97 8.48
CA PRO A 51 -29.23 18.61 7.35
C PRO A 51 -28.55 18.59 5.96
N LYS A 52 -27.38 17.96 5.83
CA LYS A 52 -26.61 17.85 4.59
C LYS A 52 -26.15 16.42 4.31
N ILE A 53 -26.32 15.50 5.26
CA ILE A 53 -25.83 14.13 5.18
C ILE A 53 -27.01 13.22 5.49
N LYS A 54 -27.42 12.49 4.46
CA LYS A 54 -28.62 11.67 4.51
C LYS A 54 -28.54 10.62 5.63
N ASN A 55 -29.48 10.67 6.58
CA ASN A 55 -29.60 9.73 7.69
C ASN A 55 -31.08 9.53 8.11
N GLU A 56 -31.80 8.67 7.38
CA GLU A 56 -33.26 8.51 7.58
C GLU A 56 -33.66 7.96 8.97
N ASP A 57 -32.72 7.31 9.66
CA ASP A 57 -32.80 6.78 11.02
C ASP A 57 -32.69 7.87 12.10
N GLN A 58 -31.93 8.94 11.81
CA GLN A 58 -31.66 10.04 12.75
C GLN A 58 -31.05 9.55 14.05
N ASP A 59 -30.16 8.56 13.96
CA ASP A 59 -29.37 8.08 15.09
C ASP A 59 -28.47 9.23 15.61
N ASP A 60 -28.29 9.24 16.93
CA ASP A 60 -27.68 10.29 17.77
C ASP A 60 -27.36 9.61 19.12
N PHE A 61 -26.24 8.88 19.19
CA PHE A 61 -25.94 7.98 20.32
C PHE A 61 -25.69 8.74 21.63
N ASP A 62 -25.00 9.87 21.54
CA ASP A 62 -24.70 10.76 22.67
C ASP A 62 -25.84 11.74 23.05
N GLN A 63 -26.83 11.93 22.17
CA GLN A 63 -27.96 12.85 22.33
C GLN A 63 -27.54 14.33 22.41
N ASP A 64 -26.51 14.73 21.67
CA ASP A 64 -26.04 16.12 21.58
C ASP A 64 -26.82 16.96 20.53
N ALA A 65 -27.66 16.29 19.74
CA ALA A 65 -28.48 16.79 18.62
C ALA A 65 -27.76 17.00 17.28
N VAL A 66 -26.51 16.58 17.17
CA VAL A 66 -25.83 16.26 15.92
C VAL A 66 -26.06 14.76 15.67
N GLY A 67 -26.42 14.39 14.44
CA GLY A 67 -26.62 12.97 14.13
C GLY A 67 -25.30 12.29 13.85
N ASN A 68 -25.23 10.98 14.12
CA ASN A 68 -24.00 10.22 13.94
C ASN A 68 -23.29 10.44 12.58
N PRO A 69 -23.98 10.45 11.42
CA PRO A 69 -23.29 10.62 10.14
C PRO A 69 -22.65 11.99 9.91
N CYS A 70 -22.89 12.95 10.80
CA CYS A 70 -22.30 14.29 10.78
C CYS A 70 -21.69 14.73 12.11
N ASP A 71 -21.68 13.85 13.11
CA ASP A 71 -20.88 13.98 14.33
C ASP A 71 -19.47 13.42 14.05
N PRO A 72 -18.40 14.04 14.56
CA PRO A 72 -17.07 13.43 14.59
C PRO A 72 -16.75 12.58 15.82
N ASP A 73 -17.66 12.49 16.80
CA ASP A 73 -17.51 11.76 18.09
C ASP A 73 -18.91 11.29 18.57
N ASP A 74 -19.39 10.17 18.02
CA ASP A 74 -20.78 9.69 18.10
C ASP A 74 -21.29 9.41 19.54
N ASP A 75 -20.40 9.07 20.46
CA ASP A 75 -20.72 8.76 21.86
C ASP A 75 -20.17 9.78 22.88
N ASN A 76 -19.43 10.79 22.41
CA ASN A 76 -18.88 11.91 23.17
C ASN A 76 -17.89 11.47 24.27
N ASP A 77 -17.16 10.38 24.06
CA ASP A 77 -16.12 9.89 24.97
C ASP A 77 -14.78 10.65 24.82
N GLY A 78 -14.64 11.42 23.74
CA GLY A 78 -13.47 12.24 23.42
C GLY A 78 -12.46 11.61 22.46
N ILE A 79 -12.75 10.40 21.97
CA ILE A 79 -12.10 9.75 20.82
C ILE A 79 -12.89 10.10 19.55
N VAL A 80 -12.27 10.04 18.38
CA VAL A 80 -12.99 10.28 17.11
C VAL A 80 -13.45 8.96 16.53
N ASP A 81 -14.60 8.94 15.86
CA ASP A 81 -15.20 7.72 15.29
C ASP A 81 -14.23 6.93 14.39
N VAL A 82 -13.32 7.61 13.69
CA VAL A 82 -12.34 6.92 12.83
C VAL A 82 -11.24 6.17 13.60
N LEU A 83 -11.03 6.53 14.87
CA LEU A 83 -10.14 5.85 15.82
C LEU A 83 -10.94 4.99 16.82
N ASP A 84 -12.21 5.28 17.02
CA ASP A 84 -13.12 4.59 17.91
C ASP A 84 -13.78 3.40 17.20
N VAL A 85 -13.40 2.18 17.59
CA VAL A 85 -13.97 0.96 17.00
C VAL A 85 -15.38 0.68 17.57
N PHE A 86 -15.75 1.33 18.66
CA PHE A 86 -16.99 1.16 19.42
C PHE A 86 -17.71 2.51 19.59
N ASP A 87 -17.89 3.23 18.48
CA ASP A 87 -18.52 4.57 18.34
C ASP A 87 -19.94 4.73 18.94
N ASP A 88 -20.54 3.67 19.49
CA ASP A 88 -21.84 3.70 20.17
C ASP A 88 -21.77 3.52 21.69
N ASN A 89 -20.57 3.38 22.25
CA ASN A 89 -20.33 3.00 23.63
C ASN A 89 -19.28 3.88 24.31
N PRO A 90 -19.68 4.90 25.10
CA PRO A 90 -18.75 5.86 25.69
C PRO A 90 -17.88 5.27 26.81
N GLU A 91 -18.04 3.97 27.08
CA GLU A 91 -17.22 3.21 27.99
C GLU A 91 -16.24 2.28 27.27
N GLU A 92 -16.05 2.30 25.95
CA GLU A 92 -15.10 1.49 25.19
C GLU A 92 -14.73 2.16 23.86
N TRP A 93 -13.48 2.07 23.42
CA TRP A 93 -13.07 2.63 22.12
C TRP A 93 -12.04 1.77 21.36
N SER A 94 -11.39 0.79 22.00
CA SER A 94 -10.20 0.12 21.48
C SER A 94 -10.34 -1.39 21.29
N ASP A 95 -9.76 -1.92 20.22
CA ASP A 95 -9.58 -3.36 19.88
C ASP A 95 -8.34 -3.47 18.94
N PHE A 96 -7.13 -3.46 19.53
CA PHE A 96 -5.87 -3.34 18.79
C PHE A 96 -5.20 -4.67 18.43
N ASP A 97 -5.71 -5.78 18.94
CA ASP A 97 -5.37 -7.14 18.51
C ASP A 97 -6.35 -7.68 17.45
N PHE A 98 -7.47 -6.96 17.24
CA PHE A 98 -8.44 -7.12 16.15
C PHE A 98 -9.22 -8.43 16.23
N ASP A 99 -9.57 -8.84 17.44
CA ASP A 99 -10.27 -10.08 17.72
C ASP A 99 -11.81 -9.89 17.78
N GLY A 100 -12.24 -8.62 17.86
CA GLY A 100 -13.63 -8.19 17.91
C GLY A 100 -14.20 -8.01 19.32
N ILE A 101 -13.37 -8.11 20.37
CA ILE A 101 -13.69 -7.81 21.76
C ILE A 101 -12.96 -6.51 22.14
N GLY A 102 -13.66 -5.57 22.80
CA GLY A 102 -13.04 -4.32 23.22
C GLY A 102 -12.08 -4.53 24.40
N SER A 103 -10.97 -3.79 24.45
CA SER A 103 -9.88 -3.97 25.42
C SER A 103 -10.33 -3.88 26.90
N LYS A 104 -11.48 -3.27 27.22
CA LYS A 104 -11.99 -3.27 28.63
C LYS A 104 -12.75 -4.53 28.99
N GLU A 105 -13.26 -5.27 28.00
CA GLU A 105 -13.99 -6.53 28.20
C GLU A 105 -13.14 -7.76 27.83
N ASP A 106 -12.05 -7.58 27.10
CA ASP A 106 -11.11 -8.63 26.74
C ASP A 106 -10.24 -9.06 27.96
N PRO A 107 -10.09 -10.37 28.22
CA PRO A 107 -9.18 -10.88 29.24
C PRO A 107 -7.74 -11.17 28.77
N ASP A 108 -7.40 -10.95 27.49
CA ASP A 108 -6.10 -11.22 26.84
C ASP A 108 -5.87 -10.20 25.70
N ASP A 109 -5.75 -8.90 26.02
CA ASP A 109 -5.85 -7.77 25.05
C ASP A 109 -4.79 -7.78 23.92
N ASP A 110 -3.70 -8.54 24.07
CA ASP A 110 -2.66 -8.70 23.04
C ASP A 110 -2.66 -10.07 22.35
N ASN A 111 -3.56 -10.95 22.79
CA ASN A 111 -3.80 -12.29 22.29
C ASN A 111 -2.52 -13.17 22.24
N ASP A 112 -1.55 -12.95 23.14
CA ASP A 112 -0.33 -13.75 23.24
C ASP A 112 -0.57 -15.12 23.92
N GLY A 113 -1.73 -15.29 24.55
CA GLY A 113 -2.17 -16.48 25.27
C GLY A 113 -1.95 -16.41 26.78
N VAL A 114 -1.58 -15.26 27.33
CA VAL A 114 -1.43 -14.98 28.76
C VAL A 114 -2.45 -13.91 29.18
N ILE A 115 -3.43 -14.30 29.98
CA ILE A 115 -4.44 -13.35 30.48
C ILE A 115 -3.82 -12.12 31.18
N ASP A 116 -4.41 -10.93 31.02
CA ASP A 116 -3.81 -9.64 31.44
C ASP A 116 -3.40 -9.62 32.91
N SER A 117 -4.21 -10.26 33.77
CA SER A 117 -3.94 -10.35 35.21
C SER A 117 -2.65 -11.11 35.57
N MET A 118 -2.10 -11.85 34.61
CA MET A 118 -0.86 -12.62 34.70
C MET A 118 0.20 -12.16 33.71
N ASP A 119 -0.10 -11.16 32.87
CA ASP A 119 0.80 -10.65 31.85
C ASP A 119 1.68 -9.51 32.38
N GLU A 120 2.94 -9.48 31.93
CA GLU A 120 3.86 -8.37 32.12
C GLU A 120 3.64 -7.25 31.09
N ALA A 121 3.14 -7.57 29.90
CA ALA A 121 2.82 -6.67 28.80
C ALA A 121 1.38 -6.92 28.30
N PRO A 122 0.35 -6.56 29.10
CA PRO A 122 -1.03 -6.99 28.89
C PRO A 122 -1.73 -6.39 27.66
N VAL A 123 -1.12 -5.45 26.94
CA VAL A 123 -1.72 -4.78 25.78
C VAL A 123 -0.71 -4.75 24.63
N PRO A 124 -1.17 -4.75 23.37
CA PRO A 124 -0.26 -4.67 22.25
C PRO A 124 0.44 -3.30 22.22
N VAL A 125 1.69 -3.28 21.76
CA VAL A 125 2.50 -2.05 21.72
C VAL A 125 1.85 -0.93 20.91
N SER A 126 1.04 -1.27 19.90
CA SER A 126 0.25 -0.30 19.15
C SER A 126 -0.75 0.44 20.03
N GLU A 127 -1.43 -0.25 20.95
CA GLU A 127 -2.39 0.37 21.87
C GLU A 127 -1.68 1.29 22.87
N GLU A 128 -0.55 0.85 23.43
CA GLU A 128 0.28 1.68 24.33
C GLU A 128 0.71 2.99 23.63
N LEU A 129 1.13 2.89 22.37
CA LEU A 129 1.54 4.05 21.58
C LEU A 129 0.36 4.94 21.21
N VAL A 130 -0.80 4.39 20.87
CA VAL A 130 -2.00 5.20 20.63
C VAL A 130 -2.38 5.98 21.87
N ALA A 131 -2.41 5.35 23.04
CA ALA A 131 -2.69 6.04 24.30
C ALA A 131 -1.67 7.15 24.59
N THR A 132 -0.39 6.92 24.25
CA THR A 132 0.69 7.90 24.44
C THR A 132 0.57 9.10 23.49
N TYR A 133 0.20 8.86 22.23
CA TYR A 133 0.19 9.85 21.16
C TYR A 133 -1.22 10.26 20.71
N LEU A 134 -2.23 9.97 21.52
CA LEU A 134 -3.64 10.12 21.16
C LEU A 134 -3.98 11.51 20.61
N GLU A 135 -3.50 12.57 21.26
CA GLU A 135 -3.75 13.95 20.82
C GLU A 135 -3.18 14.21 19.41
N ASN A 136 -1.97 13.72 19.12
CA ASN A 136 -1.34 13.88 17.82
C ASN A 136 -2.06 13.08 16.73
N ILE A 137 -2.49 11.86 17.05
CA ILE A 137 -3.22 10.98 16.13
C ILE A 137 -4.57 11.61 15.78
N GLN A 138 -5.32 12.07 16.79
CA GLN A 138 -6.61 12.74 16.61
C GLN A 138 -6.47 14.08 15.88
N GLU A 139 -5.38 14.84 16.11
CA GLU A 139 -5.12 16.10 15.39
C GLU A 139 -5.04 15.85 13.88
N CYS A 140 -4.29 14.82 13.45
CA CYS A 140 -4.21 14.44 12.04
C CYS A 140 -5.56 13.93 11.50
N ALA A 141 -6.30 13.14 12.28
CA ALA A 141 -7.59 12.56 11.88
C ALA A 141 -8.65 13.65 11.61
N LYS A 142 -8.71 14.67 12.47
CA LYS A 142 -9.65 15.80 12.39
C LYS A 142 -9.33 16.80 11.28
N MET A 143 -8.19 16.66 10.58
CA MET A 143 -7.81 17.60 9.51
C MET A 143 -8.82 17.59 8.37
N ASN A 144 -9.31 18.79 8.03
CA ASN A 144 -10.25 19.05 6.95
C ASN A 144 -9.90 20.34 6.16
N ASP A 145 -8.65 20.79 6.24
CA ASP A 145 -8.19 22.06 5.64
C ASP A 145 -7.80 21.92 4.15
N GLY A 146 -7.96 20.73 3.58
CA GLY A 146 -7.58 20.39 2.21
C GLY A 146 -6.13 19.93 2.05
N THR A 147 -5.36 19.86 3.14
CA THR A 147 -4.05 19.21 3.17
C THR A 147 -4.23 17.70 3.32
N SER A 148 -3.42 16.90 2.62
CA SER A 148 -3.43 15.44 2.78
C SER A 148 -3.07 15.06 4.22
N ARG A 149 -3.90 14.22 4.84
CA ARG A 149 -3.67 13.65 6.18
C ARG A 149 -2.39 12.82 6.22
N LEU A 150 -2.03 12.18 5.11
CA LEU A 150 -0.81 11.39 4.97
C LEU A 150 0.46 12.19 5.29
N LEU A 151 0.50 13.48 4.94
CA LEU A 151 1.63 14.37 5.29
C LEU A 151 1.69 14.67 6.80
N CYS A 152 0.54 14.75 7.47
CA CYS A 152 0.48 14.90 8.92
C CYS A 152 1.02 13.64 9.61
N TYR A 153 0.52 12.47 9.18
CA TYR A 153 0.97 11.19 9.72
C TYR A 153 2.46 10.94 9.46
N SER A 154 2.98 11.20 8.26
CA SER A 154 4.42 11.10 7.98
C SER A 154 5.28 11.88 8.99
N LYS A 155 4.93 13.14 9.28
CA LYS A 155 5.63 13.94 10.30
C LYS A 155 5.47 13.40 11.72
N PHE A 156 4.28 12.89 12.04
CA PHE A 156 4.00 12.27 13.33
C PHE A 156 4.89 11.02 13.53
N PHE A 157 4.90 10.11 12.56
CA PHE A 157 5.70 8.89 12.63
C PHE A 157 7.21 9.14 12.59
N GLY A 158 7.67 10.21 11.94
CA GLY A 158 9.04 10.67 12.07
C GLY A 158 9.42 10.96 13.52
N LYS A 159 8.53 11.64 14.28
CA LYS A 159 8.75 11.88 15.72
C LYS A 159 8.66 10.60 16.55
N VAL A 160 7.71 9.72 16.25
CA VAL A 160 7.63 8.41 16.94
C VAL A 160 8.92 7.64 16.73
N ALA A 161 9.48 7.64 15.52
CA ALA A 161 10.77 6.99 15.24
C ALA A 161 11.94 7.65 15.99
N GLU A 162 11.95 8.97 16.18
CA GLU A 162 12.95 9.67 17.00
C GLU A 162 12.84 9.35 18.50
N ASP A 163 11.61 9.17 19.01
CA ASP A 163 11.33 8.97 20.44
C ASP A 163 11.52 7.52 20.92
N GLN A 164 11.38 6.55 20.02
CA GLN A 164 11.40 5.12 20.35
C GLN A 164 12.81 4.53 20.24
N GLU A 165 13.18 3.65 21.18
CA GLU A 165 14.47 2.92 21.10
C GLU A 165 14.52 1.92 19.93
N ASN A 166 13.35 1.50 19.41
CA ASN A 166 13.22 0.55 18.31
C ASN A 166 12.14 1.00 17.31
N ASN A 167 12.54 1.21 16.06
CA ASN A 167 11.66 1.58 14.95
C ASN A 167 10.54 0.55 14.68
N SER A 168 10.70 -0.69 15.14
CA SER A 168 9.66 -1.72 15.02
C SER A 168 8.33 -1.28 15.63
N ASN A 169 8.34 -0.57 16.76
CA ASN A 169 7.10 -0.14 17.42
C ASN A 169 6.37 0.93 16.59
N ALA A 170 7.13 1.85 15.98
CA ALA A 170 6.57 2.84 15.05
C ALA A 170 5.93 2.16 13.82
N LEU A 171 6.53 1.07 13.33
CA LEU A 171 5.98 0.29 12.22
C LEU A 171 4.74 -0.51 12.64
N GLU A 172 4.70 -1.10 13.84
CA GLU A 172 3.50 -1.76 14.36
C GLU A 172 2.34 -0.77 14.50
N LEU A 173 2.62 0.43 15.02
CA LEU A 173 1.62 1.49 15.09
C LEU A 173 1.13 1.91 13.69
N SER A 174 2.01 2.03 12.70
CA SER A 174 1.60 2.42 11.33
C SER A 174 0.68 1.36 10.71
N ILE A 175 0.96 0.08 10.95
CA ILE A 175 0.12 -1.03 10.50
C ILE A 175 -1.23 -1.02 11.21
N ALA A 176 -1.26 -0.87 12.54
CA ALA A 176 -2.49 -0.86 13.33
C ALA A 176 -3.42 0.29 12.91
N LEU A 177 -2.88 1.51 12.78
CA LEU A 177 -3.66 2.67 12.36
C LEU A 177 -4.15 2.55 10.90
N SER A 178 -3.44 1.83 10.04
CA SER A 178 -3.91 1.57 8.68
C SER A 178 -5.03 0.54 8.63
N LYS A 179 -5.02 -0.47 9.52
CA LYS A 179 -6.08 -1.49 9.60
C LYS A 179 -7.43 -0.89 9.97
N ILE A 180 -7.44 0.10 10.88
CA ILE A 180 -8.67 0.82 11.27
C ILE A 180 -9.05 1.93 10.28
N GLY A 181 -8.27 2.15 9.21
CA GLY A 181 -8.57 3.11 8.15
C GLY A 181 -8.19 4.55 8.47
N LEU A 182 -7.34 4.77 9.48
CA LEU A 182 -6.88 6.10 9.86
C LEU A 182 -5.73 6.62 8.97
N ILE A 183 -4.91 5.69 8.47
CA ILE A 183 -3.81 5.96 7.53
C ILE A 183 -4.13 5.29 6.21
N ASP A 184 -4.20 6.09 5.14
CA ASP A 184 -4.51 5.60 3.80
C ASP A 184 -3.38 4.78 3.18
N ASP A 185 -2.13 5.05 3.60
CA ASP A 185 -0.95 4.35 3.12
C ASP A 185 0.15 4.20 4.21
N CYS A 186 0.26 2.99 4.75
CA CYS A 186 1.33 2.65 5.69
C CYS A 186 2.73 2.60 5.05
N HIS A 187 2.84 2.33 3.75
CA HIS A 187 4.12 2.26 3.04
C HIS A 187 4.79 3.63 3.02
N PHE A 188 4.05 4.67 2.63
CA PHE A 188 4.56 6.05 2.65
C PHE A 188 4.98 6.51 4.05
N VAL A 189 4.17 6.22 5.06
CA VAL A 189 4.49 6.57 6.45
C VAL A 189 5.74 5.83 6.93
N SER A 190 5.86 4.54 6.62
CA SER A 190 7.00 3.72 7.00
C SER A 190 8.29 4.13 6.29
N HIS A 191 8.19 4.73 5.09
CA HIS A 191 9.33 5.37 4.43
C HIS A 191 9.95 6.47 5.30
N GLU A 192 9.13 7.33 5.90
CA GLU A 192 9.66 8.36 6.81
C GLU A 192 10.29 7.75 8.07
N VAL A 193 9.70 6.69 8.63
CA VAL A 193 10.29 5.94 9.75
C VAL A 193 11.67 5.40 9.37
N GLY A 194 11.83 4.82 8.18
CA GLY A 194 13.12 4.32 7.69
C GLY A 194 14.16 5.41 7.48
N HIS A 195 13.74 6.57 6.99
CA HIS A 195 14.61 7.73 6.82
C HIS A 195 15.15 8.22 8.17
N VAL A 196 14.28 8.38 9.17
CA VAL A 196 14.69 8.75 10.55
C VAL A 196 15.58 7.68 11.18
N ALA A 197 15.25 6.40 11.01
CA ALA A 197 16.02 5.28 11.53
C ALA A 197 17.48 5.31 11.10
N PHE A 198 17.72 5.55 9.80
CA PHE A 198 19.09 5.66 9.27
C PHE A 198 19.83 6.88 9.81
N LYS A 199 19.15 8.01 9.98
CA LYS A 199 19.75 9.22 10.54
C LYS A 199 20.23 9.02 11.99
N GLU A 200 19.48 8.26 12.80
CA GLU A 200 19.86 7.95 14.19
C GLU A 200 20.91 6.81 14.26
N ASN A 201 20.83 5.83 13.36
CA ASN A 201 21.83 4.77 13.20
C ASN A 201 22.29 4.67 11.73
N PRO A 202 23.42 5.28 11.33
CA PRO A 202 23.89 5.34 9.93
C PRO A 202 24.54 4.02 9.47
N SER A 203 23.85 2.90 9.70
CA SER A 203 24.21 1.55 9.28
C SER A 203 23.04 0.94 8.54
N VAL A 204 23.14 0.80 7.22
CA VAL A 204 22.07 0.20 6.40
C VAL A 204 21.71 -1.19 6.92
N ILE A 205 22.69 -2.08 7.07
CA ILE A 205 22.42 -3.48 7.42
C ILE A 205 21.83 -3.64 8.83
N GLU A 206 22.30 -2.87 9.81
CA GLU A 206 21.73 -2.96 11.17
C GLU A 206 20.26 -2.52 11.21
N ASN A 207 19.87 -1.57 10.36
CA ASN A 207 18.47 -1.14 10.27
C ASN A 207 17.59 -2.15 9.52
N LEU A 208 18.12 -2.85 8.52
CA LEU A 208 17.33 -3.73 7.65
C LEU A 208 17.22 -5.17 8.19
N ILE A 209 18.20 -5.66 8.96
CA ILE A 209 18.17 -7.01 9.53
C ILE A 209 17.09 -7.09 10.62
N GLY A 210 16.27 -8.15 10.58
CA GLY A 210 15.26 -8.42 11.60
C GLY A 210 13.90 -7.78 11.35
N MET A 211 13.78 -6.90 10.36
CA MET A 211 12.50 -6.43 9.85
C MET A 211 11.81 -7.55 9.05
N ASP A 212 10.48 -7.64 9.05
CA ASP A 212 9.75 -8.45 8.07
C ASP A 212 9.43 -7.62 6.81
N GLY A 213 9.33 -8.26 5.65
CA GLY A 213 9.17 -7.59 4.35
C GLY A 213 7.70 -7.36 3.99
N THR A 214 6.83 -7.04 4.94
CA THR A 214 5.43 -6.63 4.65
C THR A 214 5.41 -5.35 3.81
N MET A 215 4.33 -5.05 3.08
CA MET A 215 4.27 -3.84 2.22
C MET A 215 4.60 -2.57 3.01
N CYS A 216 3.95 -2.35 4.16
CA CYS A 216 4.24 -1.23 5.05
C CYS A 216 5.74 -1.17 5.36
N ARG A 217 6.33 -2.30 5.76
CA ARG A 217 7.75 -2.35 6.07
C ARG A 217 8.64 -2.25 4.83
N GLY A 218 8.18 -2.57 3.63
CA GLY A 218 8.88 -2.27 2.37
C GLY A 218 9.18 -0.77 2.24
N GLY A 219 8.22 0.08 2.60
CA GLY A 219 8.43 1.52 2.73
C GLY A 219 9.62 1.88 3.62
N TYR A 220 9.76 1.21 4.77
CA TYR A 220 10.92 1.40 5.67
C TYR A 220 12.26 1.09 4.99
N PHE A 221 12.35 0.02 4.18
CA PHE A 221 13.57 -0.29 3.42
C PHE A 221 13.91 0.84 2.45
N HIS A 222 12.90 1.40 1.77
CA HIS A 222 13.08 2.50 0.83
C HIS A 222 13.60 3.74 1.55
N GLY A 223 13.01 4.07 2.70
CA GLY A 223 13.43 5.21 3.54
C GLY A 223 14.88 5.13 4.00
N VAL A 224 15.31 3.97 4.51
CA VAL A 224 16.70 3.74 4.96
C VAL A 224 17.69 3.92 3.81
N LEU A 225 17.38 3.35 2.65
CA LEU A 225 18.27 3.40 1.48
C LEU A 225 18.28 4.79 0.82
N ALA A 226 17.12 5.45 0.76
CA ALA A 226 17.03 6.84 0.31
C ALA A 226 17.88 7.77 1.18
N ALA A 227 17.77 7.65 2.51
CA ALA A 227 18.58 8.42 3.47
C ALA A 227 20.08 8.16 3.29
N TYR A 228 20.48 6.89 3.19
CA TYR A 228 21.88 6.52 2.98
C TYR A 228 22.49 7.17 1.74
N PHE A 229 21.83 7.07 0.58
CA PHE A 229 22.35 7.67 -0.65
C PHE A 229 22.24 9.19 -0.68
N HIS A 230 21.24 9.77 0.01
CA HIS A 230 21.14 11.21 0.21
C HIS A 230 22.33 11.74 1.00
N ASP A 231 22.70 11.11 2.11
CA ASP A 231 23.86 11.51 2.93
C ASP A 231 25.17 11.43 2.13
N VAL A 232 25.38 10.34 1.38
CA VAL A 232 26.57 10.19 0.51
C VAL A 232 26.63 11.33 -0.53
N GLN A 233 25.49 11.73 -1.07
CA GLN A 233 25.39 12.83 -2.03
C GLN A 233 25.67 14.19 -1.38
N GLU A 234 25.05 14.46 -0.23
CA GLU A 234 25.18 15.73 0.49
C GLU A 234 26.62 15.96 0.99
N ASP A 235 27.29 14.90 1.45
CA ASP A 235 28.69 14.93 1.87
C ASP A 235 29.67 15.10 0.69
N GLY A 236 29.18 14.92 -0.55
CA GLY A 236 30.00 15.00 -1.76
C GLY A 236 30.91 13.79 -1.95
N ASP A 237 30.55 12.65 -1.36
CA ASP A 237 31.29 11.42 -1.44
C ASP A 237 31.11 10.72 -2.80
N PRO A 238 32.12 9.96 -3.26
CA PRO A 238 31.99 9.19 -4.48
C PRO A 238 30.96 8.07 -4.31
N PHE A 239 30.22 7.78 -5.38
CA PHE A 239 29.24 6.71 -5.40
C PHE A 239 29.84 5.37 -4.90
N PRO A 240 29.19 4.67 -3.94
CA PRO A 240 29.75 3.48 -3.31
C PRO A 240 30.02 2.37 -4.32
N SER A 241 31.24 1.86 -4.38
CA SER A 241 31.61 0.82 -5.36
C SER A 241 30.99 -0.55 -5.08
N ASP A 242 30.49 -0.76 -3.87
CA ASP A 242 29.91 -1.98 -3.33
C ASP A 242 28.37 -1.91 -3.19
N TYR A 243 27.73 -0.86 -3.75
CA TYR A 243 26.28 -0.63 -3.70
C TYR A 243 25.45 -1.86 -4.09
N ASN A 244 25.90 -2.61 -5.10
CA ASN A 244 25.21 -3.79 -5.63
C ASN A 244 25.31 -5.03 -4.71
N THR A 245 26.09 -4.93 -3.64
CA THR A 245 26.24 -5.97 -2.62
C THR A 245 25.67 -5.59 -1.26
N VAL A 246 25.17 -4.36 -1.10
CA VAL A 246 24.58 -3.86 0.16
C VAL A 246 23.47 -4.78 0.67
N CYS A 247 22.64 -5.33 -0.23
CA CYS A 247 21.54 -6.21 0.14
C CYS A 247 21.91 -7.70 0.28
N ASN A 248 23.18 -8.09 0.10
CA ASN A 248 23.54 -9.51 -0.01
C ASN A 248 23.24 -10.33 1.26
N ASP A 249 23.32 -9.70 2.43
CA ASP A 249 23.02 -10.38 3.71
C ASP A 249 21.53 -10.75 3.86
N LEU A 250 20.66 -10.21 3.00
CA LEU A 250 19.22 -10.49 2.98
C LEU A 250 18.83 -11.56 1.95
N ILE A 251 19.76 -12.06 1.13
CA ILE A 251 19.48 -13.05 0.07
C ILE A 251 18.75 -14.27 0.65
N GLY A 252 17.65 -14.66 0.00
CA GLY A 252 16.81 -15.78 0.44
C GLY A 252 15.78 -15.44 1.51
N THR A 253 15.72 -14.19 1.95
CA THR A 253 14.58 -13.64 2.70
C THR A 253 13.59 -12.96 1.76
N SER A 254 12.37 -12.70 2.22
CA SER A 254 11.42 -11.85 1.48
C SER A 254 11.96 -10.44 1.25
N ASN A 255 12.75 -9.95 2.20
CA ASN A 255 13.20 -8.56 2.30
C ASN A 255 14.30 -8.19 1.30
N TYR A 256 14.92 -9.19 0.68
CA TYR A 256 15.93 -8.95 -0.36
C TYR A 256 15.35 -8.09 -1.49
N GLN A 257 14.08 -8.30 -1.81
CA GLN A 257 13.40 -7.56 -2.87
C GLN A 257 13.22 -6.10 -2.50
N ASP A 258 12.67 -5.84 -1.31
CA ASP A 258 12.43 -4.50 -0.79
C ASP A 258 13.75 -3.71 -0.66
N CYS A 259 14.83 -4.39 -0.26
CA CYS A 259 16.15 -3.79 -0.23
C CYS A 259 16.64 -3.40 -1.63
N VAL A 260 16.59 -4.31 -2.61
CA VAL A 260 17.08 -3.99 -3.97
C VAL A 260 16.20 -2.96 -4.67
N HIS A 261 14.89 -2.99 -4.42
CA HIS A 261 13.96 -1.96 -4.87
C HIS A 261 14.31 -0.60 -4.23
N GLY A 262 14.50 -0.56 -2.91
CA GLY A 262 14.91 0.65 -2.19
C GLY A 262 16.28 1.19 -2.63
N LEU A 263 17.20 0.36 -3.14
CA LEU A 263 18.44 0.86 -3.77
C LEU A 263 18.10 1.77 -4.95
N GLY A 264 17.07 1.42 -5.74
CA GLY A 264 16.58 2.25 -6.84
C GLY A 264 16.11 3.63 -6.39
N HIS A 265 15.36 3.72 -5.29
CA HIS A 265 15.02 5.01 -4.67
C HIS A 265 16.29 5.79 -4.32
N GLY A 266 17.24 5.14 -3.64
CA GLY A 266 18.54 5.71 -3.31
C GLY A 266 19.32 6.25 -4.51
N MET A 267 19.30 5.55 -5.65
CA MET A 267 19.94 6.02 -6.88
C MET A 267 19.37 7.36 -7.34
N VAL A 268 18.06 7.55 -7.26
CA VAL A 268 17.43 8.82 -7.61
C VAL A 268 17.81 9.92 -6.62
N HIS A 269 17.96 9.60 -5.33
CA HIS A 269 18.47 10.56 -4.35
C HIS A 269 19.93 10.98 -4.62
N TYR A 270 20.79 10.04 -5.03
CA TYR A 270 22.20 10.34 -5.33
C TYR A 270 22.40 11.08 -6.66
N PHE A 271 21.73 10.63 -7.72
CA PHE A 271 21.85 11.22 -9.07
C PHE A 271 20.84 12.36 -9.34
N GLU A 272 20.01 12.69 -8.34
CA GLU A 272 18.97 13.71 -8.40
C GLU A 272 17.96 13.48 -9.55
N GLU A 273 17.96 14.32 -10.58
CA GLU A 273 17.02 14.24 -11.71
C GLU A 273 17.63 13.55 -12.95
N ASP A 274 18.85 12.99 -12.84
CA ASP A 274 19.50 12.24 -13.91
C ASP A 274 19.05 10.77 -13.95
N LEU A 275 17.89 10.55 -14.59
CA LEU A 275 17.30 9.22 -14.77
C LEU A 275 18.23 8.24 -15.51
N GLU A 276 18.99 8.71 -16.50
CA GLU A 276 19.90 7.85 -17.28
C GLU A 276 20.99 7.27 -16.38
N SER A 277 21.59 8.11 -15.52
CA SER A 277 22.60 7.66 -14.56
C SER A 277 22.02 6.68 -13.52
N SER A 278 20.81 6.93 -13.00
CA SER A 278 20.17 6.02 -12.04
C SER A 278 19.88 4.64 -12.65
N LEU A 279 19.31 4.59 -13.87
CA LEU A 279 19.03 3.34 -14.56
C LEU A 279 20.30 2.57 -14.94
N GLN A 280 21.36 3.28 -15.33
CA GLN A 280 22.63 2.65 -15.68
C GLN A 280 23.23 1.86 -14.50
N MET A 281 23.03 2.31 -13.25
CA MET A 281 23.48 1.57 -12.07
C MET A 281 22.67 0.28 -11.84
N CYS A 282 21.35 0.29 -12.10
CA CYS A 282 20.54 -0.93 -12.03
C CYS A 282 20.99 -1.97 -13.07
N GLN A 283 21.30 -1.53 -14.28
CA GLN A 283 21.73 -2.40 -15.39
C GLN A 283 23.09 -3.11 -15.17
N ASP A 284 23.91 -2.58 -14.26
CA ASP A 284 25.18 -3.19 -13.85
C ASP A 284 24.98 -4.36 -12.85
N MET A 285 23.77 -4.54 -12.33
CA MET A 285 23.40 -5.63 -11.42
C MET A 285 23.00 -6.93 -12.17
N SER A 286 22.57 -7.97 -11.42
CA SER A 286 21.95 -9.14 -12.05
C SER A 286 20.64 -8.78 -12.75
N PHE A 287 20.14 -9.64 -13.63
CA PHE A 287 18.89 -9.36 -14.35
C PHE A 287 17.72 -9.11 -13.39
N TYR A 288 17.62 -9.91 -12.33
CA TYR A 288 16.53 -9.74 -11.38
C TYR A 288 16.70 -8.48 -10.51
N GLN A 289 17.95 -8.21 -10.10
CA GLN A 289 18.25 -6.99 -9.35
C GLN A 289 17.97 -5.74 -10.18
N ASP A 290 18.31 -5.76 -11.47
CA ASP A 290 18.06 -4.69 -12.43
C ASP A 290 16.57 -4.35 -12.50
N VAL A 291 15.70 -5.35 -12.66
CA VAL A 291 14.24 -5.14 -12.70
C VAL A 291 13.71 -4.51 -11.41
N LEU A 292 14.11 -5.03 -10.25
CA LEU A 292 13.67 -4.48 -8.96
C LEU A 292 14.18 -3.05 -8.73
N CYS A 293 15.47 -2.84 -8.97
CA CYS A 293 16.12 -1.54 -8.83
C CYS A 293 15.47 -0.52 -9.76
N THR A 294 15.21 -0.89 -11.02
CA THR A 294 14.53 -0.05 -12.01
C THR A 294 13.12 0.32 -11.54
N GLY A 295 12.38 -0.62 -10.95
CA GLY A 295 11.08 -0.33 -10.33
C GLY A 295 11.16 0.77 -9.27
N GLY A 296 12.15 0.70 -8.37
CA GLY A 296 12.37 1.73 -7.34
C GLY A 296 12.84 3.07 -7.92
N VAL A 297 13.70 3.05 -8.95
CA VAL A 297 14.10 4.26 -9.68
C VAL A 297 12.87 4.93 -10.29
N MET A 298 12.02 4.18 -10.98
CA MET A 298 10.84 4.74 -11.65
C MET A 298 9.78 5.23 -10.66
N MET A 299 9.57 4.51 -9.55
CA MET A 299 8.68 4.93 -8.47
C MET A 299 9.13 6.28 -7.90
N GLN A 300 10.40 6.42 -7.53
CA GLN A 300 10.93 7.67 -6.98
C GLN A 300 10.98 8.80 -8.02
N TYR A 301 11.38 8.50 -9.25
CA TYR A 301 11.52 9.50 -10.31
C TYR A 301 10.16 10.09 -10.71
N THR A 302 9.15 9.23 -10.93
CA THR A 302 7.81 9.68 -11.32
C THR A 302 7.14 10.50 -10.21
N ASP A 303 7.30 10.07 -8.95
CA ASP A 303 6.87 10.85 -7.78
C ASP A 303 7.54 12.23 -7.73
N ASN A 304 8.87 12.28 -7.83
CA ASN A 304 9.61 13.55 -7.83
C ASN A 304 9.13 14.50 -8.93
N VAL A 305 8.93 14.01 -10.15
CA VAL A 305 8.50 14.83 -11.28
C VAL A 305 7.07 15.36 -11.06
N LEU A 306 6.13 14.50 -10.66
CA LEU A 306 4.73 14.88 -10.47
C LEU A 306 4.56 15.81 -9.26
N THR A 307 5.27 15.57 -8.17
CA THR A 307 5.27 16.42 -6.97
C THR A 307 5.88 17.80 -7.24
N ARG A 308 7.02 17.88 -7.96
CA ARG A 308 7.72 19.15 -8.21
C ARG A 308 7.11 19.98 -9.34
N GLN A 309 6.71 19.33 -10.43
CA GLN A 309 6.23 20.01 -11.63
C GLN A 309 4.70 20.10 -11.70
N GLY A 310 4.00 19.35 -10.83
CA GLY A 310 2.55 19.27 -10.77
C GLY A 310 1.95 18.40 -11.87
N ILE A 311 0.69 18.03 -11.66
CA ILE A 311 -0.08 17.20 -12.57
C ILE A 311 -0.64 18.07 -13.69
N SER A 312 -0.13 17.87 -14.90
CA SER A 312 -0.66 18.52 -16.10
C SER A 312 -0.48 17.62 -17.32
N LYS A 313 -1.25 17.89 -18.38
CA LYS A 313 -1.08 17.19 -19.65
C LYS A 313 0.37 17.25 -20.15
N ASN A 314 1.02 18.41 -20.05
CA ASN A 314 2.39 18.57 -20.54
C ASN A 314 3.40 17.76 -19.73
N VAL A 315 3.20 17.61 -18.42
CA VAL A 315 4.09 16.79 -17.58
C VAL A 315 3.86 15.31 -17.87
N ILE A 316 2.62 14.82 -17.71
CA ILE A 316 2.30 13.40 -17.86
C ILE A 316 2.61 12.86 -19.26
N SER A 317 2.29 13.62 -20.32
CA SER A 317 2.54 13.15 -21.70
C SER A 317 4.02 13.04 -22.07
N ASN A 318 4.90 13.73 -21.34
CA ASN A 318 6.35 13.71 -21.58
C ASN A 318 7.14 12.93 -20.53
N LEU A 319 6.47 12.35 -19.53
CA LEU A 319 7.13 11.68 -18.39
C LEU A 319 7.80 10.36 -18.80
N CYS A 320 7.09 9.52 -19.55
CA CYS A 320 7.54 8.17 -19.91
C CYS A 320 7.58 7.97 -21.43
N LEU A 321 8.50 8.65 -22.13
CA LEU A 321 8.57 8.61 -23.58
C LEU A 321 9.22 7.31 -24.09
N GLN A 322 8.47 6.53 -24.89
CA GLN A 322 8.96 5.28 -25.50
C GLN A 322 10.18 5.47 -26.43
N SER A 323 10.44 6.68 -26.90
CA SER A 323 11.63 7.00 -27.70
C SER A 323 12.91 7.14 -26.88
N GLU A 324 12.78 7.32 -25.57
CA GLU A 324 13.88 7.62 -24.63
C GLU A 324 14.15 6.45 -23.70
N LEU A 325 13.13 5.63 -23.43
CA LEU A 325 13.21 4.46 -22.57
C LEU A 325 13.24 3.16 -23.37
N ASP A 326 13.91 2.15 -22.81
CA ASP A 326 13.76 0.80 -23.33
C ASP A 326 12.36 0.23 -23.02
N ILE A 327 12.05 -0.96 -23.53
CA ILE A 327 10.68 -1.50 -23.38
C ILE A 327 10.32 -1.83 -21.93
N VAL A 328 11.29 -2.23 -21.11
CA VAL A 328 11.05 -2.59 -19.70
C VAL A 328 10.92 -1.31 -18.90
N ASP A 329 11.85 -0.38 -19.07
CA ASP A 329 11.84 0.94 -18.43
C ASP A 329 10.55 1.71 -18.77
N PHE A 330 10.09 1.64 -20.03
CA PHE A 330 8.85 2.26 -20.47
C PHE A 330 7.62 1.67 -19.75
N VAL A 331 7.59 0.36 -19.53
CA VAL A 331 6.51 -0.31 -18.81
C VAL A 331 6.53 0.16 -17.35
N GLU A 332 7.66 0.02 -16.67
CA GLU A 332 7.82 0.36 -15.26
C GLU A 332 7.50 1.85 -15.02
N CYS A 333 8.02 2.77 -15.84
CA CYS A 333 7.73 4.19 -15.72
C CYS A 333 6.22 4.49 -15.78
N ASN A 334 5.49 3.87 -16.71
CA ASN A 334 4.04 4.11 -16.81
C ASN A 334 3.27 3.43 -15.68
N VAL A 335 3.68 2.25 -15.20
CA VAL A 335 3.09 1.60 -14.02
C VAL A 335 3.30 2.47 -12.79
N SER A 336 4.53 2.93 -12.53
CA SER A 336 4.86 3.86 -11.43
C SER A 336 4.07 5.16 -11.53
N THR A 337 3.89 5.71 -12.74
CA THR A 337 3.02 6.89 -12.94
C THR A 337 1.59 6.60 -12.46
N GLY A 338 1.05 5.43 -12.76
CA GLY A 338 -0.28 5.01 -12.30
C GLY A 338 -0.38 4.92 -10.77
N ILE A 339 0.62 4.32 -10.13
CA ILE A 339 0.74 4.22 -8.67
C ILE A 339 0.77 5.61 -8.04
N THR A 340 1.67 6.49 -8.51
CA THR A 340 1.77 7.88 -8.02
C THR A 340 0.45 8.62 -8.18
N LEU A 341 -0.22 8.48 -9.32
CA LEU A 341 -1.51 9.13 -9.55
C LEU A 341 -2.60 8.64 -8.59
N ALA A 342 -2.56 7.39 -8.13
CA ALA A 342 -3.49 6.89 -7.12
C ALA A 342 -3.39 7.73 -5.84
N PHE A 343 -2.17 8.00 -5.35
CA PHE A 343 -1.95 8.84 -4.17
C PHE A 343 -2.45 10.27 -4.37
N PHE A 344 -2.20 10.86 -5.55
CA PHE A 344 -2.64 12.22 -5.85
C PHE A 344 -4.16 12.37 -5.97
N THR A 345 -4.87 11.28 -6.24
CA THR A 345 -6.33 11.26 -6.36
C THR A 345 -7.00 10.60 -5.16
N ASP A 346 -6.30 10.46 -4.04
CA ASP A 346 -6.85 9.84 -2.82
C ASP A 346 -7.49 8.47 -3.11
N HIS A 347 -6.79 7.67 -3.93
CA HIS A 347 -7.25 6.37 -4.41
C HIS A 347 -8.58 6.38 -5.20
N ASP A 348 -9.07 7.54 -5.65
CA ASP A 348 -10.21 7.64 -6.57
C ASP A 348 -9.81 7.13 -7.97
N PHE A 349 -10.27 5.92 -8.30
CA PHE A 349 -10.00 5.29 -9.58
C PHE A 349 -10.50 6.11 -10.78
N GLU A 350 -11.64 6.79 -10.67
CA GLU A 350 -12.23 7.56 -11.78
C GLU A 350 -11.43 8.82 -12.06
N GLU A 351 -11.00 9.54 -11.01
CA GLU A 351 -10.14 10.71 -11.12
C GLU A 351 -8.75 10.32 -11.64
N GLY A 352 -8.11 9.31 -11.05
CA GLY A 352 -6.82 8.80 -11.51
C GLY A 352 -6.84 8.33 -12.96
N SER A 353 -7.92 7.66 -13.39
CA SER A 353 -8.09 7.19 -14.77
C SER A 353 -8.12 8.35 -15.78
N LYS A 354 -8.74 9.47 -15.43
CA LYS A 354 -8.76 10.69 -16.27
C LYS A 354 -7.37 11.28 -16.44
N LEU A 355 -6.50 11.13 -15.44
CA LEU A 355 -5.11 11.58 -15.52
C LEU A 355 -4.26 10.64 -16.39
N CYS A 356 -4.44 9.31 -16.27
CA CYS A 356 -3.81 8.36 -17.18
C CYS A 356 -4.21 8.59 -18.65
N GLU A 357 -5.43 9.07 -18.94
CA GLU A 357 -5.87 9.45 -20.30
C GLU A 357 -5.05 10.59 -20.94
N LEU A 358 -4.24 11.31 -20.16
CA LEU A 358 -3.34 12.34 -20.67
C LEU A 358 -2.10 11.75 -21.38
N ILE A 359 -1.80 10.46 -21.17
CA ILE A 359 -0.73 9.73 -21.85
C ILE A 359 -1.16 9.44 -23.30
N GLU A 360 -0.45 10.00 -24.27
CA GLU A 360 -0.83 9.90 -25.69
C GLU A 360 -0.62 8.49 -26.25
N ASN A 361 0.39 7.78 -25.75
CA ASN A 361 0.66 6.41 -26.15
C ASN A 361 -0.35 5.45 -25.51
N LYS A 362 -1.12 4.73 -26.34
CA LYS A 362 -2.19 3.85 -25.83
C LYS A 362 -1.67 2.69 -24.96
N GLN A 363 -0.46 2.20 -25.23
CA GLN A 363 0.16 1.16 -24.43
C GLN A 363 0.62 1.70 -23.07
N GLY A 364 1.26 2.87 -23.06
CA GLY A 364 1.63 3.58 -21.82
C GLY A 364 0.41 3.90 -20.95
N GLN A 365 -0.68 4.38 -21.57
CA GLN A 365 -1.95 4.59 -20.87
C GLN A 365 -2.47 3.32 -20.18
N ASN A 366 -2.38 2.16 -20.86
CA ASN A 366 -2.84 0.91 -20.26
C ASN A 366 -1.99 0.51 -19.05
N TYR A 367 -0.66 0.68 -19.12
CA TYR A 367 0.23 0.43 -17.99
C TYR A 367 -0.02 1.38 -16.82
N CYS A 368 -0.29 2.66 -17.09
CA CYS A 368 -0.74 3.61 -16.06
C CYS A 368 -2.04 3.15 -15.38
N LEU A 369 -3.03 2.70 -16.16
CA LEU A 369 -4.26 2.16 -15.59
C LEU A 369 -4.04 0.84 -14.83
N GLU A 370 -3.03 0.05 -15.19
CA GLU A 370 -2.66 -1.16 -14.45
C GLU A 370 -2.01 -0.81 -13.11
N GLY A 371 -1.04 0.12 -13.08
CA GLY A 371 -0.44 0.62 -11.84
C GLY A 371 -1.46 1.27 -10.91
N LEU A 372 -2.37 2.09 -11.45
CA LEU A 372 -3.46 2.71 -10.68
C LEU A 372 -4.37 1.66 -10.03
N ARG A 373 -4.74 0.60 -10.76
CA ARG A 373 -5.54 -0.49 -10.19
C ARG A 373 -4.78 -1.29 -9.15
N PHE A 374 -3.49 -1.52 -9.39
CA PHE A 374 -2.64 -2.28 -8.48
C PHE A 374 -2.62 -1.60 -7.12
N GLU A 375 -2.33 -0.30 -7.08
CA GLU A 375 -2.27 0.49 -5.85
C GLU A 375 -3.61 0.48 -5.09
N ILE A 376 -4.71 0.79 -5.79
CA ILE A 376 -6.05 0.83 -5.18
C ILE A 376 -6.50 -0.56 -4.68
N GLN A 377 -6.15 -1.64 -5.39
CA GLN A 377 -6.47 -2.99 -4.91
C GLN A 377 -5.62 -3.41 -3.73
N ASP A 378 -4.41 -2.90 -3.60
CA ASP A 378 -3.52 -3.24 -2.49
C ASP A 378 -4.02 -2.57 -1.20
N SER A 379 -4.45 -1.31 -1.28
CA SER A 379 -5.10 -0.63 -0.15
C SER A 379 -6.39 -1.34 0.30
N GLU A 380 -7.16 -1.93 -0.63
CA GLU A 380 -8.35 -2.73 -0.30
C GLU A 380 -8.02 -4.10 0.33
N LYS A 381 -6.91 -4.75 -0.08
CA LYS A 381 -6.52 -6.11 0.36
C LYS A 381 -5.89 -6.14 1.75
N PHE A 382 -5.39 -5.03 2.26
CA PHE A 382 -4.87 -4.92 3.63
C PHE A 382 -5.88 -5.38 4.70
N LYS A 383 -7.17 -5.42 4.36
CA LYS A 383 -8.25 -5.88 5.24
C LYS A 383 -8.38 -7.41 5.39
N ALA A 384 -7.69 -8.24 4.60
CA ALA A 384 -8.16 -9.61 4.37
C ALA A 384 -7.21 -10.78 4.73
N GLU A 385 -5.88 -10.62 4.79
CA GLU A 385 -4.99 -11.78 5.00
C GLU A 385 -3.86 -11.56 6.01
N PRO A 386 -3.65 -12.49 6.97
CA PRO A 386 -2.46 -12.49 7.80
C PRO A 386 -1.21 -12.67 6.95
N LEU A 387 -0.30 -11.70 7.05
CA LEU A 387 0.92 -11.57 6.26
C LEU A 387 2.00 -12.63 6.56
N THR A 388 1.70 -13.65 7.39
CA THR A 388 2.64 -14.53 8.08
C THR A 388 2.88 -15.90 7.43
N LEU A 389 2.24 -16.21 6.30
CA LEU A 389 2.50 -17.48 5.61
C LEU A 389 3.80 -17.39 4.80
N ASP A 390 4.80 -18.19 5.20
CA ASP A 390 6.12 -18.42 4.55
C ASP A 390 6.01 -19.12 3.18
N LYS A 391 5.10 -18.60 2.35
CA LYS A 391 4.84 -18.92 0.93
C LYS A 391 5.26 -17.78 0.00
N ARG A 392 5.80 -16.68 0.55
CA ARG A 392 6.22 -15.54 -0.27
C ARG A 392 7.31 -15.94 -1.23
N GLU A 393 7.29 -15.29 -2.39
CA GLU A 393 8.32 -15.44 -3.38
C GLU A 393 9.68 -15.02 -2.81
N LYS A 394 10.73 -15.80 -3.07
CA LYS A 394 12.10 -15.47 -2.66
C LYS A 394 13.00 -15.44 -3.87
N TYR A 395 13.90 -14.46 -3.88
CA TYR A 395 14.88 -14.30 -4.95
C TYR A 395 16.26 -14.50 -4.39
N GLN A 396 16.99 -15.40 -5.04
CA GLN A 396 18.16 -16.06 -4.50
C GLN A 396 19.28 -16.08 -5.53
N PRO A 397 19.82 -14.90 -5.92
CA PRO A 397 20.89 -14.81 -6.90
C PRO A 397 22.12 -15.58 -6.44
N GLN A 398 22.71 -16.34 -7.36
CA GLN A 398 23.89 -17.15 -7.11
C GLN A 398 25.07 -16.60 -7.91
N PHE A 399 26.01 -15.98 -7.20
CA PHE A 399 27.21 -15.40 -7.77
C PHE A 399 28.22 -16.50 -8.13
N VAL A 400 28.65 -16.52 -9.39
CA VAL A 400 29.57 -17.55 -9.89
C VAL A 400 31.03 -17.13 -9.63
N GLU A 401 31.79 -18.01 -8.99
CA GLU A 401 33.18 -17.75 -8.57
C GLU A 401 34.08 -17.38 -9.78
N GLY A 402 34.66 -16.17 -9.74
CA GLY A 402 35.59 -15.67 -10.76
C GLY A 402 34.96 -14.90 -11.94
N GLY A 403 33.66 -14.58 -11.89
CA GLY A 403 33.00 -13.75 -12.92
C GLY A 403 31.97 -12.77 -12.35
N SER A 404 31.64 -11.73 -13.12
CA SER A 404 30.56 -10.75 -12.82
C SER A 404 29.16 -11.29 -13.17
N LYS A 405 28.99 -12.61 -13.25
CA LYS A 405 27.79 -13.26 -13.77
C LYS A 405 27.03 -13.94 -12.64
N VAL A 406 25.72 -13.81 -12.71
CA VAL A 406 24.78 -14.28 -11.69
C VAL A 406 23.81 -15.28 -12.33
N ILE A 407 23.46 -16.31 -11.58
CA ILE A 407 22.33 -17.19 -11.89
C ILE A 407 21.19 -16.78 -10.95
N ASP A 408 20.15 -16.18 -11.49
CA ASP A 408 19.01 -15.71 -10.70
C ASP A 408 18.04 -16.86 -10.48
N ILE A 409 17.66 -17.10 -9.22
CA ILE A 409 16.69 -18.14 -8.85
C ILE A 409 15.51 -17.48 -8.15
N GLN A 410 14.32 -17.73 -8.67
CA GLN A 410 13.03 -17.32 -8.13
C GLN A 410 12.29 -18.57 -7.66
N SER A 411 12.02 -18.66 -6.36
CA SER A 411 11.27 -19.75 -5.75
C SER A 411 10.84 -19.39 -4.32
N PRO A 412 9.65 -19.81 -3.86
CA PRO A 412 9.33 -19.80 -2.43
C PRO A 412 10.20 -20.74 -1.59
N ALA A 413 10.83 -21.76 -2.21
CA ALA A 413 11.76 -22.66 -1.55
C ALA A 413 13.13 -22.02 -1.34
N ILE A 414 13.77 -22.33 -0.22
CA ILE A 414 15.14 -21.89 0.09
C ILE A 414 16.13 -22.78 -0.66
N ILE A 415 17.04 -22.13 -1.37
CA ILE A 415 18.17 -22.73 -2.08
C ILE A 415 19.40 -22.71 -1.18
N SER A 416 20.06 -23.84 -1.05
CA SER A 416 21.30 -23.96 -0.28
C SER A 416 22.34 -24.81 -1.01
N ASN A 417 23.60 -24.71 -0.57
CA ASN A 417 24.73 -25.46 -1.13
C ASN A 417 24.85 -25.35 -2.66
N PHE A 418 24.58 -24.16 -3.20
CA PHE A 418 24.70 -23.92 -4.63
C PHE A 418 26.14 -24.09 -5.10
N GLN A 419 26.32 -24.79 -6.20
CA GLN A 419 27.60 -24.99 -6.86
C GLN A 419 27.42 -24.92 -8.36
N PHE A 420 28.38 -24.26 -9.03
CA PHE A 420 28.52 -24.26 -10.47
C PHE A 420 29.93 -24.70 -10.85
N GLU A 421 30.03 -25.74 -11.68
CA GLU A 421 31.31 -26.19 -12.26
C GLU A 421 31.35 -25.76 -13.74
N PRO A 422 32.07 -24.67 -14.08
CA PRO A 422 32.04 -24.09 -15.42
C PRO A 422 32.51 -25.04 -16.52
N LYS A 423 33.47 -25.93 -16.22
CA LYS A 423 34.01 -26.86 -17.24
C LYS A 423 33.02 -27.96 -17.60
N ALA A 424 32.26 -28.43 -16.62
CA ALA A 424 31.24 -29.45 -16.81
C ALA A 424 29.89 -28.84 -17.20
N ARG A 425 29.72 -27.52 -17.05
CA ARG A 425 28.41 -26.83 -17.13
C ARG A 425 27.38 -27.49 -16.21
N LEU A 426 27.85 -27.90 -15.04
CA LEU A 426 27.04 -28.57 -14.03
C LEU A 426 26.62 -27.56 -12.98
N ILE A 427 25.32 -27.48 -12.70
CA ILE A 427 24.75 -26.72 -11.60
C ILE A 427 24.18 -27.73 -10.60
N SER A 428 24.44 -27.54 -9.31
CA SER A 428 23.81 -28.32 -8.25
C SER A 428 23.46 -27.46 -7.05
N PHE A 429 22.34 -27.75 -6.40
CA PHE A 429 21.90 -27.08 -5.18
C PHE A 429 20.87 -27.94 -4.45
N VAL A 430 20.53 -27.56 -3.21
CA VAL A 430 19.51 -28.22 -2.40
C VAL A 430 18.32 -27.29 -2.23
N ILE A 431 17.11 -27.82 -2.42
CA ILE A 431 15.85 -27.14 -2.10
C ILE A 431 15.26 -27.68 -0.79
N ASP A 432 14.71 -26.82 0.04
CA ASP A 432 14.11 -27.19 1.34
C ASP A 432 12.71 -27.79 1.21
N ARG A 433 11.95 -27.39 0.19
CA ARG A 433 10.54 -27.74 -0.03
C ARG A 433 10.21 -28.01 -1.50
N PRO A 434 9.17 -28.83 -1.79
CA PRO A 434 8.73 -29.12 -3.15
C PRO A 434 7.88 -27.96 -3.72
N GLN A 435 8.47 -26.79 -3.89
CA GLN A 435 7.86 -25.62 -4.54
C GLN A 435 8.50 -25.38 -5.89
N TYR A 436 7.80 -24.65 -6.76
CA TYR A 436 8.33 -24.35 -8.09
C TYR A 436 9.67 -23.61 -7.99
N VAL A 437 10.55 -23.84 -8.96
CA VAL A 437 11.82 -23.15 -9.11
C VAL A 437 11.91 -22.60 -10.53
N ALA A 438 12.15 -21.30 -10.67
CA ALA A 438 12.46 -20.66 -11.94
C ALA A 438 13.89 -20.10 -11.87
N MET A 439 14.73 -20.47 -12.84
CA MET A 439 16.13 -20.05 -12.91
C MET A 439 16.39 -19.30 -14.21
N TYR A 440 17.00 -18.13 -14.13
CA TYR A 440 17.52 -17.38 -15.26
C TYR A 440 19.04 -17.52 -15.30
N ILE A 441 19.52 -18.11 -16.39
CA ILE A 441 20.89 -18.58 -16.50
C ILE A 441 21.53 -17.95 -17.74
N PRO A 442 22.69 -17.29 -17.62
CA PRO A 442 23.45 -16.81 -18.77
C PRO A 442 23.67 -17.92 -19.81
N ASN A 443 23.40 -17.61 -21.08
CA ASN A 443 23.41 -18.60 -22.17
C ASN A 443 24.76 -19.34 -22.30
N GLU A 444 25.86 -18.68 -21.93
CA GLU A 444 27.21 -19.26 -21.94
C GLU A 444 27.40 -20.41 -20.94
N PHE A 445 26.59 -20.47 -19.88
CA PHE A 445 26.62 -21.54 -18.89
C PHE A 445 25.85 -22.78 -19.33
N LEU A 446 24.99 -22.66 -20.34
CA LEU A 446 24.17 -23.77 -20.81
C LEU A 446 24.77 -24.47 -22.03
N SER A 447 24.33 -25.70 -22.25
CA SER A 447 24.55 -26.43 -23.50
C SER A 447 23.24 -26.51 -24.31
N SER A 448 23.28 -27.04 -25.54
CA SER A 448 22.10 -27.13 -26.39
C SER A 448 20.94 -27.95 -25.80
N LYS A 449 21.23 -28.84 -24.84
CA LYS A 449 20.24 -29.64 -24.13
C LYS A 449 20.70 -29.86 -22.69
N MET A 450 19.89 -29.46 -21.73
CA MET A 450 20.13 -29.70 -20.31
C MET A 450 19.13 -30.73 -19.78
N ILE A 451 19.54 -31.53 -18.79
CA ILE A 451 18.66 -32.37 -17.97
C ILE A 451 18.60 -31.75 -16.58
N VAL A 452 17.40 -31.65 -16.03
CA VAL A 452 17.15 -31.35 -14.62
C VAL A 452 16.76 -32.66 -13.92
N ALA A 453 17.40 -32.95 -12.80
CA ALA A 453 17.03 -34.07 -11.94
C ALA A 453 16.97 -33.63 -10.47
N VAL A 454 15.94 -34.05 -9.76
CA VAL A 454 15.72 -33.83 -8.33
C VAL A 454 15.77 -35.19 -7.66
N ASN A 455 16.73 -35.39 -6.76
CA ASN A 455 17.04 -36.71 -6.17
C ASN A 455 17.22 -37.82 -7.23
N GLY A 456 17.71 -37.47 -8.42
CA GLY A 456 17.92 -38.40 -9.54
C GLY A 456 16.69 -38.70 -10.40
N GLN A 457 15.55 -38.05 -10.13
CA GLN A 457 14.32 -38.16 -10.92
C GLN A 457 14.08 -36.88 -11.73
N ILE A 458 13.55 -36.99 -12.94
CA ILE A 458 13.20 -35.82 -13.77
C ILE A 458 11.83 -35.33 -13.33
N PRO A 459 11.66 -34.04 -12.97
CA PRO A 459 10.36 -33.47 -12.63
C PRO A 459 9.35 -33.61 -13.77
N ASP A 460 8.10 -33.90 -13.44
CA ASP A 460 7.01 -34.01 -14.43
C ASP A 460 6.71 -32.67 -15.10
N GLU A 461 6.75 -31.57 -14.33
CA GLU A 461 6.62 -30.21 -14.82
C GLU A 461 8.02 -29.59 -15.01
N LEU A 462 8.52 -29.61 -16.25
CA LEU A 462 9.79 -29.00 -16.64
C LEU A 462 9.63 -28.19 -17.91
N GLU A 463 10.02 -26.92 -17.83
CA GLU A 463 10.05 -25.97 -18.93
C GLU A 463 11.48 -25.45 -19.12
N VAL A 464 11.96 -25.44 -20.36
CA VAL A 464 13.25 -24.84 -20.73
C VAL A 464 13.03 -23.92 -21.92
N LYS A 465 13.32 -22.63 -21.75
CA LYS A 465 13.21 -21.61 -22.79
C LYS A 465 14.57 -20.95 -23.01
N GLY A 466 15.08 -21.00 -24.23
CA GLY A 466 16.30 -20.30 -24.61
C GLY A 466 16.03 -18.87 -25.07
N ASN A 467 17.02 -17.98 -24.93
CA ASN A 467 16.97 -16.59 -25.39
C ASN A 467 15.74 -15.83 -24.86
N VAL A 468 15.44 -16.02 -23.58
CA VAL A 468 14.49 -15.17 -22.88
C VAL A 468 15.19 -13.86 -22.53
N LEU A 469 14.47 -12.73 -22.57
CA LEU A 469 14.96 -11.44 -22.06
C LEU A 469 16.24 -10.94 -22.77
N GLY A 470 16.17 -10.87 -24.11
CA GLY A 470 17.32 -10.63 -24.98
C GLY A 470 18.14 -11.90 -25.18
N GLU A 471 18.96 -11.97 -26.23
CA GLU A 471 19.69 -13.20 -26.63
C GLU A 471 20.80 -13.64 -25.63
N ARG A 472 20.74 -13.20 -24.36
CA ARG A 472 21.78 -13.35 -23.34
C ARG A 472 21.46 -14.40 -22.27
N VAL A 473 20.19 -14.67 -22.00
CA VAL A 473 19.74 -15.51 -20.88
C VAL A 473 18.77 -16.60 -21.34
N SER A 474 18.77 -17.72 -20.63
CA SER A 474 17.85 -18.84 -20.78
C SER A 474 17.14 -19.07 -19.47
N MET A 475 15.90 -19.55 -19.54
CA MET A 475 15.11 -19.91 -18.37
C MET A 475 14.95 -21.43 -18.27
N ILE A 476 15.11 -21.94 -17.06
CA ILE A 476 14.73 -23.29 -16.67
C ILE A 476 13.72 -23.17 -15.52
N ARG A 477 12.51 -23.71 -15.70
CA ARG A 477 11.48 -23.72 -14.68
C ARG A 477 11.01 -25.16 -14.43
N PHE A 478 10.86 -25.54 -13.17
CA PHE A 478 10.36 -26.86 -12.82
C PHE A 478 9.59 -26.88 -11.50
N VAL A 479 8.75 -27.89 -11.30
CA VAL A 479 8.09 -28.17 -10.01
C VAL A 479 8.54 -29.53 -9.50
N PRO A 480 9.32 -29.60 -8.41
CA PRO A 480 9.79 -30.85 -7.83
C PRO A 480 8.71 -31.54 -6.99
N ASP A 481 8.64 -32.87 -7.05
CA ASP A 481 7.73 -33.67 -6.21
C ASP A 481 8.17 -33.73 -4.74
N ASP A 482 9.49 -33.73 -4.51
CA ASP A 482 10.12 -33.83 -3.19
C ASP A 482 11.20 -32.75 -3.03
N SER A 483 11.50 -32.39 -1.79
CA SER A 483 12.69 -31.58 -1.48
C SER A 483 13.98 -32.39 -1.66
N GLY A 484 15.12 -31.71 -1.80
CA GLY A 484 16.42 -32.38 -1.89
C GLY A 484 17.37 -31.83 -2.95
N LEU A 485 18.26 -32.70 -3.43
CA LEU A 485 19.36 -32.31 -4.32
C LEU A 485 18.86 -32.15 -5.75
N VAL A 486 19.02 -30.96 -6.29
CA VAL A 486 18.84 -30.64 -7.71
C VAL A 486 20.18 -30.74 -8.43
N MET A 487 20.19 -31.38 -9.58
CA MET A 487 21.32 -31.42 -10.52
C MET A 487 20.85 -31.00 -11.91
N ILE A 488 21.51 -30.01 -12.50
CA ILE A 488 21.29 -29.56 -13.88
C ILE A 488 22.57 -29.78 -14.66
N SER A 489 22.50 -30.62 -15.69
CA SER A 489 23.69 -31.07 -16.44
C SER A 489 23.42 -31.14 -17.95
N PRO A 490 24.45 -31.05 -18.80
CA PRO A 490 24.29 -31.32 -20.23
C PRO A 490 23.78 -32.73 -20.48
N LEU A 491 22.83 -32.88 -21.42
CA LEU A 491 22.42 -34.19 -21.92
C LEU A 491 23.60 -34.79 -22.70
N SER A 492 24.24 -35.82 -22.12
CA SER A 492 25.34 -36.57 -22.75
C SER A 492 24.95 -37.30 -24.02
#